data_AF-A0A800EQG1-F1
#
_entry.id   AF-A0A800EQG1-F1
#
_cell.length_a   1.000
_cell.length_b   1.000
_cell.length_c   1.000
_cell.angle_alpha   90.00
_cell.angle_beta   90.00
_cell.angle_gamma   90.00
#
_symmetry.space_group_name_H-M   'P 1'
#
loop_
_entity.id
_entity.type
_entity.pdbx_description
1 polymer ?
#
loop_
_entity_poly.entity_id
_entity_poly.type
_entity_poly.pdbx_seq_one_letter_code
_entity_poly.pdbx_strand_id
1 'polypeptide(L)'
;MSDIDIWVRAQQENIIVDPSFWIMEKRSGEETYPWDGLRISGDTAEVLVYAGAPDSGSFVSFYGHFHMMDKMDRLEEFLPEAMDAEGYELERAILARVSDAWLYGRSAFDTPPYGPLDQLLFSRENGYLDAFLLTARSDEFEEEFDTWRRENPGQAEEFRQWFVETFEQAPPGS
;
A
#
# COMPACT_ATOMS: atom_id res chain seq x y z
N MET A 1 -19.10 -3.16 2.20
CA MET A 1 -18.48 -3.34 3.53
C MET A 1 -18.43 -4.79 3.97
N SER A 2 -19.51 -5.58 3.83
CA SER A 2 -19.46 -7.03 4.11
C SER A 2 -18.33 -7.73 3.37
N ASP A 3 -18.13 -7.38 2.10
CA ASP A 3 -17.17 -8.09 1.25
C ASP A 3 -15.72 -7.75 1.64
N ILE A 4 -15.47 -6.52 2.11
CA ILE A 4 -14.16 -6.12 2.64
C ILE A 4 -13.87 -6.82 3.96
N ASP A 5 -14.83 -6.88 4.88
CA ASP A 5 -14.68 -7.60 6.14
C ASP A 5 -14.32 -9.08 5.92
N ILE A 6 -14.96 -9.75 4.96
CA ILE A 6 -14.71 -11.17 4.66
C ILE A 6 -13.26 -11.40 4.23
N TRP A 7 -12.76 -10.66 3.23
CA TRP A 7 -11.41 -10.90 2.73
C TRP A 7 -10.33 -10.41 3.71
N VAL A 8 -10.56 -9.28 4.42
CA VAL A 8 -9.63 -8.76 5.43
C VAL A 8 -9.40 -9.80 6.53
N ARG A 9 -10.49 -10.43 7.02
CA ARG A 9 -10.38 -11.49 8.03
C ARG A 9 -9.65 -12.72 7.50
N ALA A 10 -9.98 -13.16 6.28
CA ALA A 10 -9.32 -14.31 5.65
C ALA A 10 -7.82 -14.07 5.49
N GLN A 11 -7.42 -12.86 5.12
CA GLN A 11 -6.01 -12.49 4.97
C GLN A 11 -5.29 -12.43 6.32
N GLN A 12 -5.89 -11.81 7.35
CA GLN A 12 -5.34 -11.84 8.71
C GLN A 12 -5.17 -13.25 9.24
N GLU A 13 -6.17 -14.11 9.03
CA GLU A 13 -6.10 -15.51 9.42
C GLU A 13 -4.95 -16.20 8.71
N ASN A 14 -4.81 -16.07 7.39
CA ASN A 14 -3.71 -16.69 6.65
C ASN A 14 -2.33 -16.25 7.16
N ILE A 15 -2.13 -14.95 7.40
CA ILE A 15 -0.88 -14.41 7.97
C ILE A 15 -0.54 -15.05 9.33
N ILE A 16 -1.55 -15.40 10.12
CA ILE A 16 -1.36 -15.97 11.47
C ILE A 16 -1.18 -17.49 11.41
N VAL A 17 -1.92 -18.19 10.55
CA VAL A 17 -2.02 -19.66 10.61
C VAL A 17 -1.12 -20.40 9.62
N ASP A 18 -0.73 -19.78 8.51
CA ASP A 18 0.03 -20.45 7.46
C ASP A 18 1.53 -20.50 7.83
N PRO A 19 2.10 -21.69 8.09
CA PRO A 19 3.49 -21.81 8.49
C PRO A 19 4.48 -21.73 7.33
N SER A 20 4.00 -21.59 6.08
CA SER A 20 4.85 -21.58 4.88
C SER A 20 5.57 -20.26 4.63
N PHE A 21 5.20 -19.19 5.35
CA PHE A 21 5.85 -17.90 5.33
C PHE A 21 5.79 -17.21 6.69
N TRP A 22 6.54 -16.12 6.83
CA TRP A 22 6.55 -15.29 8.03
C TRP A 22 6.41 -13.81 7.67
N ILE A 23 5.47 -13.11 8.32
CA ILE A 23 5.40 -11.65 8.29
C ILE A 23 5.90 -11.13 9.64
N MET A 24 7.03 -10.42 9.62
CA MET A 24 7.68 -9.90 10.82
C MET A 24 7.51 -8.39 10.92
N GLU A 25 6.74 -7.95 11.90
CA GLU A 25 6.60 -6.52 12.22
C GLU A 25 7.81 -6.03 13.02
N LYS A 26 8.54 -5.06 12.48
CA LYS A 26 9.64 -4.37 13.17
C LYS A 26 9.22 -2.94 13.48
N ARG A 27 9.45 -2.50 14.72
CA ARG A 27 9.10 -1.13 15.14
C ARG A 27 10.05 -0.10 14.52
N SER A 28 9.47 0.95 13.95
CA SER A 28 10.18 2.14 13.47
C SER A 28 9.92 3.34 14.38
N GLY A 29 10.92 4.21 14.52
CA GLY A 29 10.79 5.51 15.18
C GLY A 29 10.29 6.63 14.27
N GLU A 30 10.16 6.36 12.98
CA GLU A 30 9.73 7.31 11.95
C GLU A 30 8.53 6.71 11.19
N GLU A 31 7.67 7.58 10.65
CA GLU A 31 6.62 7.17 9.73
C GLU A 31 7.27 6.69 8.43
N THR A 32 6.80 5.55 7.91
CA THR A 32 7.41 4.89 6.75
C THR A 32 6.32 4.38 5.83
N TYR A 33 6.45 4.61 4.53
CA TYR A 33 5.53 4.04 3.56
C TYR A 33 5.70 2.51 3.48
N PRO A 34 4.65 1.77 3.08
CA PRO A 34 4.72 0.31 3.02
C PRO A 34 5.88 -0.21 2.17
N TRP A 35 6.16 0.41 1.02
CA TRP A 35 7.25 0.02 0.11
C TRP A 35 8.64 0.31 0.70
N ASP A 36 8.84 1.46 1.37
CA ASP A 36 10.11 1.80 2.02
C ASP A 36 10.43 0.90 3.23
N GLY A 37 9.38 0.37 3.86
CA GLY A 37 9.45 -0.47 5.04
C GLY A 37 9.55 -1.97 4.77
N LEU A 38 9.42 -2.40 3.52
CA LEU A 38 9.37 -3.82 3.16
C LEU A 38 10.77 -4.38 2.89
N ARG A 39 11.06 -5.54 3.48
CA ARG A 39 12.24 -6.35 3.13
C ARG A 39 11.86 -7.82 3.05
N ILE A 40 12.19 -8.48 1.95
CA ILE A 40 11.89 -9.89 1.77
C ILE A 40 13.18 -10.70 1.74
N SER A 41 13.24 -11.74 2.57
CA SER A 41 14.35 -12.69 2.62
C SER A 41 13.82 -14.11 2.76
N GLY A 42 14.10 -14.97 1.77
CA GLY A 42 13.55 -16.32 1.75
C GLY A 42 12.02 -16.32 1.77
N ASP A 43 11.46 -16.97 2.78
CA ASP A 43 10.03 -17.11 3.13
C ASP A 43 9.55 -16.06 4.14
N THR A 44 10.37 -15.04 4.43
CA THR A 44 10.08 -14.03 5.44
C THR A 44 9.96 -12.65 4.81
N ALA A 45 8.87 -11.94 5.09
CA ALA A 45 8.71 -10.51 4.80
C ALA A 45 8.78 -9.73 6.11
N GLU A 46 9.72 -8.81 6.20
CA GLU A 46 9.81 -7.84 7.29
C GLU A 46 9.12 -6.55 6.86
N VAL A 47 8.28 -6.02 7.74
CA VAL A 47 7.60 -4.74 7.53
C VAL A 47 7.92 -3.78 8.68
N LEU A 48 8.08 -2.50 8.37
CA LEU A 48 8.24 -1.46 9.38
C LEU A 48 6.90 -0.92 9.85
N VAL A 49 6.66 -0.97 11.16
CA VAL A 49 5.45 -0.43 11.80
C VAL A 49 5.87 0.72 12.71
N TYR A 50 5.34 1.91 12.45
CA TYR A 50 5.63 3.09 13.26
C TYR A 50 5.16 2.90 14.71
N ALA A 51 6.06 3.13 15.67
CA ALA A 51 5.76 2.94 17.08
C ALA A 51 4.64 3.86 17.61
N GLY A 52 4.45 5.03 16.98
CA GLY A 52 3.37 5.96 17.32
C GLY A 52 1.98 5.56 16.81
N ALA A 53 1.90 4.62 15.87
CA ALA A 53 0.66 4.12 15.29
C ALA A 53 0.68 2.58 15.20
N PRO A 54 0.74 1.86 16.33
CA PRO A 54 0.95 0.41 16.31
C PRO A 54 -0.19 -0.38 15.65
N ASP A 55 -1.40 0.16 15.65
CA ASP A 55 -2.59 -0.45 15.06
C ASP A 55 -2.55 -0.46 13.52
N SER A 56 -1.64 0.31 12.89
CA SER A 56 -1.40 0.22 11.44
C SER A 56 -0.72 -1.08 11.05
N GLY A 57 -0.10 -1.79 12.00
CA GLY A 57 0.73 -2.98 11.76
C GLY A 57 0.02 -4.06 10.94
N SER A 58 -1.24 -4.37 11.27
CA SER A 58 -2.01 -5.36 10.51
C SER A 58 -2.18 -5.00 9.04
N PHE A 59 -2.32 -3.71 8.72
CA PHE A 59 -2.52 -3.22 7.35
C PHE A 59 -1.21 -3.13 6.58
N VAL A 60 -0.12 -2.75 7.25
CA VAL A 60 1.23 -2.80 6.65
C VAL A 60 1.65 -4.26 6.41
N SER A 61 1.28 -5.17 7.30
CA SER A 61 1.51 -6.62 7.14
C SER A 61 0.79 -7.20 5.92
N PHE A 62 -0.36 -6.63 5.49
CA PHE A 62 -0.99 -7.04 4.23
C PHE A 62 -0.12 -6.74 3.02
N TYR A 63 0.55 -5.58 3.00
CA TYR A 63 1.47 -5.23 1.93
C TYR A 63 2.60 -6.28 1.81
N GLY A 64 3.24 -6.62 2.92
CA GLY A 64 4.27 -7.67 2.95
C GLY A 64 3.73 -9.07 2.59
N HIS A 65 2.49 -9.36 2.98
CA HIS A 65 1.83 -10.62 2.64
C HIS A 65 1.55 -10.76 1.14
N PHE A 66 1.00 -9.74 0.49
CA PHE A 66 0.76 -9.80 -0.97
C PHE A 66 2.05 -10.05 -1.75
N HIS A 67 3.12 -9.34 -1.41
CA HIS A 67 4.44 -9.56 -2.00
C HIS A 67 5.01 -10.96 -1.74
N MET A 68 4.75 -11.51 -0.55
CA MET A 68 5.16 -12.89 -0.25
C MET A 68 4.34 -13.90 -1.07
N MET A 69 3.04 -13.69 -1.24
CA MET A 69 2.17 -14.56 -2.03
C MET A 69 2.52 -14.50 -3.51
N ASP A 70 2.89 -13.34 -4.04
CA ASP A 70 3.43 -13.19 -5.39
C ASP A 70 4.70 -14.03 -5.59
N LYS A 71 5.67 -13.88 -4.69
CA LYS A 71 6.91 -14.68 -4.72
C LYS A 71 6.68 -16.19 -4.62
N MET A 72 5.60 -16.60 -3.96
CA MET A 72 5.22 -18.00 -3.76
C MET A 72 4.28 -18.54 -4.85
N ASP A 73 3.94 -17.74 -5.87
CA ASP A 73 3.01 -18.11 -6.94
C ASP A 73 1.60 -18.46 -6.41
N ARG A 74 1.15 -17.68 -5.41
CA ARG A 74 -0.15 -17.85 -4.70
C ARG A 74 -0.96 -16.56 -4.65
N LEU A 75 -0.54 -15.51 -5.35
CA LEU A 75 -1.18 -14.20 -5.30
C LEU A 75 -2.66 -14.25 -5.72
N GLU A 76 -3.00 -15.08 -6.70
CA GLU A 76 -4.37 -15.23 -7.22
C GLU A 76 -5.40 -15.61 -6.13
N GLU A 77 -4.97 -16.30 -5.07
CA GLU A 77 -5.83 -16.69 -3.94
C GLU A 77 -6.32 -15.47 -3.15
N PHE A 78 -5.53 -14.39 -3.12
CA PHE A 78 -5.75 -13.22 -2.25
C PHE A 78 -6.04 -11.94 -3.03
N LEU A 79 -5.48 -11.82 -4.23
CA LEU A 79 -5.61 -10.66 -5.12
C LEU A 79 -5.89 -11.13 -6.56
N PRO A 80 -7.06 -11.74 -6.83
CA PRO A 80 -7.38 -12.29 -8.14
C PRO A 80 -7.42 -11.25 -9.26
N GLU A 81 -7.69 -9.98 -8.95
CA GLU A 81 -7.64 -8.88 -9.92
C GLU A 81 -6.24 -8.56 -10.44
N ALA A 82 -5.18 -9.08 -9.78
CA ALA A 82 -3.79 -8.85 -10.13
C ALA A 82 -3.08 -10.11 -10.66
N MET A 83 -3.84 -11.16 -11.04
CA MET A 83 -3.31 -12.49 -11.43
C MET A 83 -2.22 -12.44 -12.52
N ASP A 84 -2.31 -11.50 -13.46
CA ASP A 84 -1.35 -11.32 -14.56
C ASP A 84 -0.66 -9.94 -14.49
N ALA A 85 -0.79 -9.24 -13.37
CA ALA A 85 -0.20 -7.92 -13.19
C ALA A 85 1.26 -8.06 -12.80
N GLU A 86 2.14 -7.29 -13.43
CA GLU A 86 3.57 -7.24 -13.11
C GLU A 86 4.00 -5.78 -12.92
N GLY A 87 5.13 -5.59 -12.22
CA GLY A 87 5.75 -4.27 -12.04
C GLY A 87 4.78 -3.26 -11.42
N TYR A 88 4.61 -2.12 -12.09
CA TYR A 88 3.74 -1.04 -11.61
C TYR A 88 2.27 -1.46 -11.43
N GLU A 89 1.71 -2.24 -12.35
CA GLU A 89 0.29 -2.63 -12.26
C GLU A 89 0.03 -3.53 -11.04
N LEU A 90 1.00 -4.39 -10.70
CA LEU A 90 0.96 -5.20 -9.49
C LEU A 90 1.00 -4.31 -8.24
N GLU A 91 1.96 -3.38 -8.17
CA GLU A 91 2.07 -2.45 -7.04
C GLU A 91 0.81 -1.62 -6.85
N ARG A 92 0.25 -1.12 -7.94
CA ARG A 92 -0.99 -0.36 -7.97
C ARG A 92 -2.16 -1.18 -7.41
N ALA A 93 -2.28 -2.45 -7.82
CA ALA A 93 -3.34 -3.34 -7.33
C ALA A 93 -3.16 -3.69 -5.84
N ILE A 94 -1.93 -3.99 -5.40
CA ILE A 94 -1.59 -4.27 -4.00
C ILE A 94 -1.92 -3.05 -3.13
N LEU A 95 -1.44 -1.86 -3.49
CA LEU A 95 -1.61 -0.65 -2.69
C LEU A 95 -3.05 -0.14 -2.72
N ALA A 96 -3.77 -0.36 -3.82
CA ALA A 96 -5.22 -0.22 -3.81
C ALA A 96 -5.80 -1.14 -2.73
N ARG A 97 -5.52 -2.45 -2.77
CA ARG A 97 -6.10 -3.38 -1.81
C ARG A 97 -5.75 -3.05 -0.34
N VAL A 98 -4.53 -2.60 -0.07
CA VAL A 98 -4.11 -2.10 1.25
C VAL A 98 -4.92 -0.86 1.66
N SER A 99 -5.17 0.07 0.73
CA SER A 99 -6.02 1.24 0.97
C SER A 99 -7.48 0.87 1.32
N ASP A 100 -8.06 -0.16 0.71
CA ASP A 100 -9.40 -0.65 1.06
C ASP A 100 -9.43 -1.21 2.49
N ALA A 101 -8.40 -2.00 2.86
CA ALA A 101 -8.29 -2.49 4.23
C ALA A 101 -8.13 -1.34 5.23
N TRP A 102 -7.31 -0.33 4.90
CA TRP A 102 -7.13 0.83 5.77
C TRP A 102 -8.43 1.60 5.97
N LEU A 103 -9.20 1.83 4.90
CA LEU A 103 -10.53 2.45 4.99
C LEU A 103 -11.46 1.64 5.89
N TYR A 104 -11.41 0.31 5.80
CA TYR A 104 -12.16 -0.58 6.69
C TYR A 104 -11.71 -0.43 8.15
N GLY A 105 -10.40 -0.39 8.42
CA GLY A 105 -9.87 -0.12 9.77
C GLY A 105 -10.36 1.21 10.34
N ARG A 106 -10.20 2.29 9.57
CA ARG A 106 -10.62 3.65 9.95
C ARG A 106 -12.12 3.75 10.19
N SER A 107 -12.95 3.05 9.41
CA SER A 107 -14.41 3.15 9.52
C SER A 107 -15.03 2.17 10.53
N ALA A 108 -14.50 0.95 10.67
CA ALA A 108 -15.09 -0.09 11.52
C ALA A 108 -14.52 -0.11 12.94
N PHE A 109 -13.26 0.32 13.13
CA PHE A 109 -12.54 0.18 14.40
C PHE A 109 -12.01 1.50 14.97
N ASP A 110 -12.30 2.64 14.32
CA ASP A 110 -11.78 3.96 14.71
C ASP A 110 -10.25 3.97 14.89
N THR A 111 -9.56 3.18 14.07
CA THR A 111 -8.09 3.05 14.10
C THR A 111 -7.46 4.43 14.01
N PRO A 112 -6.48 4.81 14.86
CA PRO A 112 -5.86 6.13 14.79
C PRO A 112 -5.31 6.45 13.39
N PRO A 113 -5.30 7.74 12.98
CA PRO A 113 -4.72 8.13 11.70
C PRO A 113 -3.23 7.76 11.64
N TYR A 114 -2.79 7.41 10.44
CA TYR A 114 -1.39 7.08 10.14
C TYR A 114 -1.05 7.68 8.78
N GLY A 115 -0.19 8.71 8.79
CA GLY A 115 0.07 9.60 7.65
C GLY A 115 0.24 8.85 6.32
N PRO A 116 1.17 7.90 6.20
CA PRO A 116 1.40 7.15 4.97
C PRO A 116 0.16 6.42 4.42
N LEU A 117 -0.62 5.76 5.28
CA LEU A 117 -1.82 5.03 4.84
C LEU A 117 -3.01 5.96 4.60
N ASP A 118 -3.13 7.05 5.34
CA ASP A 118 -4.12 8.08 5.07
C ASP A 118 -3.83 8.76 3.72
N GLN A 119 -2.58 9.14 3.44
CA GLN A 119 -2.20 9.72 2.16
C GLN A 119 -2.49 8.81 0.97
N LEU A 120 -2.19 7.51 1.11
CA LEU A 120 -2.56 6.50 0.12
C LEU A 120 -4.08 6.43 -0.07
N LEU A 121 -4.84 6.36 1.03
CA LEU A 121 -6.30 6.28 1.00
C LEU A 121 -6.94 7.50 0.33
N PHE A 122 -6.61 8.70 0.78
CA PHE A 122 -7.18 9.93 0.22
C PHE A 122 -6.75 10.13 -1.23
N SER A 123 -5.52 9.75 -1.61
CA SER A 123 -5.09 9.81 -3.02
C SER A 123 -5.94 8.88 -3.88
N ARG A 124 -6.23 7.66 -3.40
CA ARG A 124 -7.12 6.73 -4.10
C ARG A 124 -8.55 7.27 -4.21
N GLU A 125 -9.14 7.73 -3.11
CA GLU A 125 -10.53 8.23 -3.09
C GLU A 125 -10.74 9.45 -4.01
N ASN A 126 -9.68 10.23 -4.27
CA ASN A 126 -9.73 11.40 -5.14
C ASN A 126 -9.23 11.14 -6.57
N GLY A 127 -8.94 9.88 -6.94
CA GLY A 127 -8.49 9.52 -8.29
C GLY A 127 -7.02 9.86 -8.58
N TYR A 128 -6.23 10.15 -7.55
CA TYR A 128 -4.81 10.48 -7.63
C TYR A 128 -3.88 9.33 -7.26
N LEU A 129 -4.36 8.08 -7.19
CA LEU A 129 -3.52 6.94 -6.82
C LEU A 129 -2.30 6.82 -7.76
N ASP A 130 -2.52 6.89 -9.07
CA ASP A 130 -1.42 6.77 -10.04
C ASP A 130 -0.43 7.94 -9.92
N ALA A 131 -0.94 9.17 -9.79
CA ALA A 131 -0.12 10.35 -9.59
C ALA A 131 0.74 10.24 -8.32
N PHE A 132 0.15 9.74 -7.23
CA PHE A 132 0.82 9.55 -5.95
C PHE A 132 1.93 8.50 -6.04
N LEU A 133 1.63 7.30 -6.55
CA LEU A 133 2.62 6.21 -6.63
C LEU A 133 3.77 6.54 -7.56
N LEU A 134 3.48 7.07 -8.75
CA LEU A 134 4.51 7.37 -9.74
C LEU A 134 5.34 8.61 -9.36
N THR A 135 4.80 9.55 -8.59
CA THR A 135 5.61 10.65 -8.02
C THR A 135 6.50 10.13 -6.89
N ALA A 136 5.95 9.32 -5.99
CA ALA A 136 6.67 8.77 -4.83
C ALA A 136 7.82 7.85 -5.24
N ARG A 137 7.66 7.10 -6.33
CA ARG A 137 8.56 6.04 -6.79
C ARG A 137 9.01 6.26 -8.23
N SER A 138 9.24 7.52 -8.59
CA SER A 138 9.61 7.91 -9.97
C SER A 138 10.92 7.26 -10.45
N ASP A 139 11.88 7.02 -9.55
CA ASP A 139 13.12 6.31 -9.88
C ASP A 139 12.90 4.81 -10.14
N GLU A 140 11.86 4.22 -9.57
CA GLU A 140 11.55 2.79 -9.71
C GLU A 140 10.68 2.50 -10.94
N PHE A 141 9.77 3.42 -11.25
CA PHE A 141 8.80 3.32 -12.35
C PHE A 141 8.98 4.46 -13.36
N GLU A 142 10.21 4.72 -13.79
CA GLU A 142 10.56 5.84 -14.67
C GLU A 142 9.76 5.78 -15.99
N GLU A 143 9.68 4.61 -16.62
CA GLU A 143 8.99 4.41 -17.91
C GLU A 143 7.47 4.63 -17.78
N GLU A 144 6.87 4.12 -16.71
CA GLU A 144 5.45 4.29 -16.41
C GLU A 144 5.14 5.74 -16.03
N PHE A 145 6.02 6.40 -15.27
CA PHE A 145 5.86 7.81 -14.90
C PHE A 145 5.88 8.71 -16.14
N ASP A 146 6.83 8.51 -17.05
CA ASP A 146 6.91 9.24 -18.31
C ASP A 146 5.70 9.01 -19.22
N THR A 147 5.24 7.76 -19.29
CA THR A 147 4.04 7.40 -20.04
C THR A 147 2.80 8.06 -19.44
N TRP A 148 2.62 7.95 -18.14
CA TRP A 148 1.50 8.56 -17.42
C TRP A 148 1.48 10.08 -17.61
N ARG A 149 2.62 10.78 -17.48
CA ARG A 149 2.70 12.24 -17.68
C ARG A 149 2.33 12.67 -19.10
N ARG A 150 2.70 11.86 -20.09
CA ARG A 150 2.36 12.11 -21.50
C ARG A 150 0.87 11.92 -21.77
N GLU A 151 0.25 10.95 -21.12
CA GLU A 151 -1.19 10.65 -21.27
C GLU A 151 -2.08 11.55 -20.42
N ASN A 152 -1.55 12.11 -19.32
CA ASN A 152 -2.27 12.92 -18.34
C ASN A 152 -1.64 14.32 -18.18
N PRO A 153 -1.62 15.14 -19.25
CA PRO A 153 -0.97 16.45 -19.20
C PRO A 153 -1.65 17.36 -18.17
N GLY A 154 -0.87 17.89 -17.23
CA GLY A 154 -1.33 18.79 -16.17
C GLY A 154 -1.72 18.09 -14.86
N GLN A 155 -2.07 16.80 -14.88
CA GLN A 155 -2.52 16.09 -13.68
C GLN A 155 -1.44 15.98 -12.60
N ALA A 156 -0.16 15.96 -12.95
CA ALA A 156 0.94 15.98 -11.98
C ALA A 156 0.94 17.27 -11.13
N GLU A 157 0.64 18.41 -11.74
CA GLU A 157 0.57 19.69 -11.03
C GLU A 157 -0.71 19.81 -10.22
N GLU A 158 -1.84 19.34 -10.78
CA GLU A 158 -3.13 19.27 -10.07
C GLU A 158 -3.01 18.40 -8.81
N PHE A 159 -2.41 17.21 -8.94
CA PHE A 159 -2.12 16.31 -7.83
C PHE A 159 -1.24 17.00 -6.79
N ARG A 160 -0.12 17.62 -7.20
CA ARG A 160 0.80 18.30 -6.30
C ARG A 160 0.12 19.42 -5.52
N GLN A 161 -0.70 20.24 -6.19
CA GLN A 161 -1.46 21.31 -5.55
C GLN A 161 -2.47 20.73 -4.55
N TRP A 162 -3.26 19.74 -4.98
CA TRP A 162 -4.23 19.06 -4.13
C TRP A 162 -3.57 18.44 -2.89
N PHE A 163 -2.40 17.80 -3.05
CA PHE A 163 -1.70 17.14 -1.95
C PHE A 163 -1.22 18.16 -0.90
N VAL A 164 -0.65 19.28 -1.34
CA VAL A 164 -0.23 20.37 -0.44
C VAL A 164 -1.43 21.00 0.27
N GLU A 165 -2.54 21.22 -0.43
CA GLU A 165 -3.76 21.76 0.17
C GLU A 165 -4.40 20.80 1.19
N THR A 166 -4.25 19.48 0.99
CA THR A 166 -4.87 18.45 1.82
C THR A 166 -4.02 18.08 3.05
N PHE A 167 -2.71 17.94 2.86
CA PHE A 167 -1.80 17.43 3.90
C PHE A 167 -0.83 18.47 4.45
N GLU A 168 -0.87 19.70 3.94
CA GLU A 168 0.02 20.80 4.33
C GLU A 168 1.52 20.46 4.16
N GLN A 169 1.83 19.51 3.27
CA GLN A 169 3.18 19.07 2.94
C GLN A 169 3.32 18.70 1.46
N ALA A 170 4.56 18.63 0.97
CA ALA A 170 4.82 18.15 -0.39
C ALA A 170 4.57 16.64 -0.51
N PRO A 171 4.18 16.14 -1.70
CA PRO A 171 4.06 14.70 -1.92
C PRO A 171 5.42 13.99 -1.73
N PRO A 172 5.41 12.70 -1.36
CA PRO A 172 6.66 11.92 -1.32
C PRO A 172 7.33 11.90 -2.69
N GLY A 173 8.67 11.91 -2.71
CA GLY A 173 9.47 11.84 -3.93
C GLY A 173 9.57 13.13 -4.75
N SER A 174 8.86 14.21 -4.37
CA SER A 174 8.90 15.51 -5.06
C SER A 174 10.01 16.45 -4.63
#